data_AF-A0A950X4G8-F1
#
_entry.id   AF-A0A950X4G8-F1
#
_cell.length_a   1.000
_cell.length_b   1.000
_cell.length_c   1.000
_cell.angle_alpha   90.00
_cell.angle_beta   90.00
_cell.angle_gamma   90.00
#
_symmetry.space_group_name_H-M   'P 1'
#
loop_
_entity.id
_entity.type
_entity.pdbx_description
1 polymer ?
#
loop_
_entity_poly.entity_id
_entity_poly.type
_entity_poly.pdbx_seq_one_letter_code
_entity_poly.pdbx_strand_id
1 'polypeptide(L)'
;MKLVLSAGLILMLLQKPSYALDADQKTVLDAYKKPWEIYLTAMQDLAAAMKTAQRDQDVVKAADKFCDEANRFVDDYNDVRERYQGSEVLKSMDNDAEAKKNIQDFMNDLKKKIEASKPTFDTLKQDLIKFASSPEIKRVQNRLASTMNRIQLVEM
;
A
#
# COMPACT_ATOMS: atom_id res chain seq x y z
N MET A 1 -20.45 -68.12 7.28
CA MET A 1 -19.47 -67.75 6.24
C MET A 1 -19.80 -66.33 5.77
N LYS A 2 -18.88 -65.40 6.08
CA LYS A 2 -18.69 -64.03 5.53
C LYS A 2 -19.86 -63.02 5.57
N LEU A 3 -19.83 -62.18 6.62
CA LEU A 3 -20.07 -60.74 6.52
C LEU A 3 -19.07 -60.12 5.54
N VAL A 4 -19.54 -59.27 4.64
CA VAL A 4 -18.69 -58.29 3.93
C VAL A 4 -19.34 -56.92 4.08
N LEU A 5 -18.75 -56.12 4.98
CA LEU A 5 -18.84 -54.67 5.00
C LEU A 5 -18.09 -54.13 3.78
N SER A 6 -18.77 -53.47 2.86
CA SER A 6 -18.14 -52.66 1.82
C SER A 6 -18.09 -51.21 2.30
N ALA A 7 -16.92 -50.82 2.78
CA ALA A 7 -16.56 -49.43 3.06
C ALA A 7 -16.16 -48.70 1.76
N GLY A 8 -16.37 -47.38 1.75
CA GLY A 8 -15.82 -46.43 0.77
C GLY A 8 -16.74 -46.26 -0.44
N LEU A 9 -17.24 -45.08 -0.79
CA LEU A 9 -16.60 -43.78 -0.75
C LEU A 9 -17.73 -42.73 -0.72
N ILE A 10 -18.00 -42.17 0.46
CA ILE A 10 -18.70 -40.89 0.58
C ILE A 10 -17.68 -39.84 0.14
N LEU A 11 -17.96 -39.19 -0.99
CA LEU A 11 -17.67 -37.78 -1.28
C LEU A 11 -17.92 -37.63 -2.77
N MET A 12 -19.18 -37.34 -3.12
CA MET A 12 -19.46 -36.64 -4.36
C MET A 12 -18.60 -35.39 -4.33
N LEU A 13 -17.65 -35.35 -5.27
CA LEU A 13 -16.87 -34.20 -5.64
C LEU A 13 -17.83 -33.02 -5.80
N LEU A 14 -17.93 -32.21 -4.75
CA LEU A 14 -18.25 -30.79 -4.90
C LEU A 14 -17.15 -30.26 -5.82
N GLN A 15 -17.45 -30.24 -7.11
CA GLN A 15 -16.78 -29.41 -8.08
C GLN A 15 -16.80 -28.01 -7.49
N LYS A 16 -15.71 -27.60 -6.85
CA LYS A 16 -15.57 -26.23 -6.37
C LYS A 16 -15.54 -25.37 -7.64
N PRO A 17 -16.60 -24.57 -7.90
CA PRO A 17 -16.65 -23.76 -9.10
C PRO A 17 -15.50 -22.74 -9.03
N SER A 18 -14.96 -22.41 -10.20
CA SER A 18 -13.90 -21.42 -10.44
C SER A 18 -13.94 -20.27 -9.40
N TYR A 19 -12.87 -20.16 -8.62
CA TYR A 19 -12.84 -19.49 -7.32
C TYR A 19 -12.65 -17.98 -7.43
N ALA A 20 -13.73 -17.25 -7.70
CA ALA A 20 -13.76 -15.84 -7.30
C ALA A 20 -13.44 -15.73 -5.80
N LEU A 21 -12.64 -14.73 -5.41
CA LEU A 21 -12.39 -14.41 -3.99
C LEU A 21 -13.69 -14.49 -3.19
N ASP A 22 -13.69 -15.21 -2.07
CA ASP A 22 -14.83 -15.16 -1.18
C ASP A 22 -14.97 -13.76 -0.54
N ALA A 23 -16.14 -13.50 0.05
CA ALA A 23 -16.46 -12.18 0.57
C ALA A 23 -15.48 -11.71 1.66
N ASP A 24 -14.94 -12.64 2.45
CA ASP A 24 -14.01 -12.33 3.54
C ASP A 24 -12.63 -12.03 2.97
N GLN A 25 -12.13 -12.84 2.05
CA GLN A 25 -10.85 -12.59 1.35
C GLN A 25 -10.88 -11.28 0.57
N LYS A 26 -12.01 -10.96 -0.08
CA LYS A 26 -12.19 -9.66 -0.75
C LYS A 26 -12.13 -8.51 0.25
N THR A 27 -12.77 -8.66 1.41
CA THR A 27 -12.77 -7.63 2.47
C THR A 27 -11.35 -7.38 3.00
N VAL A 28 -10.58 -8.45 3.23
CA VAL A 28 -9.18 -8.35 3.66
C VAL A 28 -8.34 -7.65 2.57
N LEU A 29 -8.46 -8.08 1.32
CA LEU A 29 -7.71 -7.48 0.20
C LEU A 29 -8.03 -6.00 0.03
N ASP A 30 -9.32 -5.63 0.05
CA ASP A 30 -9.76 -4.23 -0.10
C ASP A 30 -9.30 -3.37 1.09
N ALA A 31 -9.26 -3.94 2.30
CA ALA A 31 -8.69 -3.26 3.47
C ALA A 31 -7.20 -2.95 3.30
N TYR A 32 -6.39 -3.89 2.78
CA TYR A 32 -4.97 -3.65 2.50
C TYR A 32 -4.73 -2.66 1.35
N LYS A 33 -5.63 -2.59 0.36
CA LYS A 33 -5.51 -1.65 -0.76
C LYS A 33 -5.78 -0.21 -0.37
N LYS A 34 -6.74 0.03 0.51
CA LYS A 34 -7.23 1.39 0.83
C LYS A 34 -6.13 2.35 1.35
N PRO A 35 -5.22 1.96 2.26
CA PRO A 35 -4.10 2.83 2.65
C PRO A 35 -3.22 3.23 1.46
N TRP A 36 -2.95 2.31 0.52
CA TRP A 36 -2.15 2.62 -0.66
C TRP A 36 -2.82 3.61 -1.60
N GLU A 37 -4.14 3.62 -1.70
CA GLU A 37 -4.87 4.66 -2.46
C GLU A 37 -4.59 6.05 -1.89
N ILE A 38 -4.58 6.19 -0.55
CA ILE A 38 -4.22 7.45 0.13
C ILE A 38 -2.81 7.88 -0.26
N TYR A 39 -1.84 6.95 -0.19
CA TYR A 39 -0.45 7.24 -0.53
C TYR A 39 -0.27 7.63 -2.00
N LEU A 40 -0.93 6.92 -2.91
CA LEU A 40 -0.91 7.22 -4.34
C LEU A 40 -1.49 8.60 -4.65
N THR A 41 -2.60 8.97 -4.01
CA THR A 41 -3.19 10.31 -4.13
C THR A 41 -2.24 11.38 -3.58
N ALA A 42 -1.60 11.15 -2.44
CA ALA A 42 -0.63 12.08 -1.86
C ALA A 42 0.54 12.36 -2.82
N MET A 43 1.05 11.33 -3.50
CA MET A 43 2.10 11.49 -4.52
C MET A 43 1.62 12.28 -5.74
N GLN A 44 0.38 12.05 -6.19
CA GLN A 44 -0.21 12.79 -7.31
C GLN A 44 -0.42 14.27 -6.95
N ASP A 45 -0.91 14.56 -5.75
CA ASP A 45 -1.11 15.90 -5.24
C ASP A 45 0.22 16.65 -5.08
N LEU A 46 1.25 15.97 -4.57
CA LEU A 46 2.61 16.51 -4.54
C LEU A 46 3.09 16.84 -5.96
N ALA A 47 2.92 15.94 -6.91
CA ALA A 47 3.32 16.17 -8.30
C ALA A 47 2.60 17.36 -8.93
N ALA A 48 1.30 17.53 -8.64
CA ALA A 48 0.53 18.67 -9.10
C ALA A 48 1.01 19.98 -8.47
N ALA A 49 1.24 20.01 -7.16
CA ALA A 49 1.70 21.18 -6.44
C ALA A 49 3.10 21.64 -6.91
N MET A 50 4.03 20.69 -7.09
CA MET A 50 5.40 20.98 -7.52
C MET A 50 5.46 21.57 -8.94
N LYS A 51 4.52 21.24 -9.84
CA LYS A 51 4.45 21.83 -11.19
C LYS A 51 4.17 23.34 -11.17
N THR A 52 3.53 23.84 -10.12
CA THR A 52 3.11 25.24 -10.00
C THR A 52 3.86 26.01 -8.92
N ALA A 53 4.75 25.35 -8.18
CA ALA A 53 5.52 25.98 -7.10
C ALA A 53 6.49 27.02 -7.68
N GLN A 54 6.44 28.25 -7.16
CA GLN A 54 7.30 29.35 -7.61
C GLN A 54 8.18 29.89 -6.49
N ARG A 55 7.76 29.71 -5.24
CA ARG A 55 8.44 30.21 -4.04
C ARG A 55 8.67 29.08 -3.04
N ASP A 56 9.57 29.32 -2.11
CA ASP A 56 9.91 28.40 -1.02
C ASP A 56 8.67 27.98 -0.21
N GLN A 57 7.75 28.90 0.07
CA GLN A 57 6.49 28.62 0.77
C GLN A 57 5.61 27.60 0.06
N ASP A 58 5.59 27.60 -1.28
CA ASP A 58 4.79 26.65 -2.06
C ASP A 58 5.37 25.23 -1.92
N VAL A 59 6.70 25.13 -1.94
CA VAL A 59 7.44 23.87 -1.75
C VAL A 59 7.24 23.34 -0.33
N VAL A 60 7.34 24.21 0.68
CA VAL A 60 7.08 23.87 2.09
C VAL A 60 5.68 23.31 2.25
N LYS A 61 4.66 24.00 1.74
CA LYS A 61 3.25 23.58 1.84
C LYS A 61 3.00 22.24 1.15
N ALA A 62 3.56 22.04 -0.05
CA ALA A 62 3.42 20.80 -0.80
C ALA A 62 4.06 19.61 -0.05
N ALA A 63 5.28 19.81 0.45
CA ALA A 63 6.00 18.78 1.19
C ALA A 63 5.35 18.46 2.55
N ASP A 64 4.85 19.46 3.27
CA ASP A 64 4.14 19.26 4.53
C ASP A 64 2.86 18.45 4.32
N LYS A 65 2.05 18.82 3.31
CA LYS A 65 0.83 18.07 2.97
C LYS A 65 1.14 16.61 2.62
N PHE A 66 2.16 16.39 1.78
CA PHE A 66 2.62 15.03 1.47
C PHE A 66 3.02 14.29 2.74
N CYS A 67 3.76 14.93 3.65
CA CYS A 67 4.16 14.29 4.90
C CYS A 67 2.96 13.92 5.77
N ASP A 68 1.95 14.78 5.88
CA ASP A 68 0.72 14.48 6.64
C ASP A 68 0.02 13.23 6.09
N GLU A 69 -0.19 13.17 4.78
CA GLU A 69 -0.91 12.08 4.12
C GLU A 69 -0.09 10.78 4.11
N ALA A 70 1.22 10.87 3.92
CA ALA A 70 2.12 9.72 3.99
C ALA A 70 2.20 9.12 5.39
N ASN A 71 2.23 9.96 6.44
CA ASN A 71 2.21 9.47 7.81
C ASN A 71 0.87 8.79 8.12
N ARG A 72 -0.25 9.37 7.67
CA ARG A 72 -1.57 8.73 7.77
C ARG A 72 -1.61 7.39 7.04
N PHE A 73 -1.02 7.28 5.85
CA PHE A 73 -0.89 6.01 5.14
C PHE A 73 -0.20 4.95 6.01
N VAL A 74 0.93 5.28 6.64
CA VAL A 74 1.66 4.34 7.50
C VAL A 74 0.80 3.89 8.66
N ASP A 75 0.07 4.80 9.29
CA ASP A 75 -0.82 4.50 10.42
C ASP A 75 -1.99 3.61 9.98
N ASP A 76 -2.70 4.00 8.91
CA ASP A 76 -3.82 3.23 8.35
C ASP A 76 -3.37 1.83 7.87
N TYR A 77 -2.16 1.71 7.31
CA TYR A 77 -1.60 0.41 6.91
C TYR A 77 -1.30 -0.47 8.13
N ASN A 78 -0.68 0.09 9.16
CA ASN A 78 -0.37 -0.65 10.38
C ASN A 78 -1.65 -1.11 11.09
N ASP A 79 -2.69 -0.29 11.13
CA ASP A 79 -4.00 -0.67 11.69
C ASP A 79 -4.61 -1.88 10.95
N VAL A 80 -4.53 -1.88 9.61
CA VAL A 80 -4.98 -3.01 8.79
C VAL A 80 -4.13 -4.24 9.05
N ARG A 81 -2.80 -4.07 9.12
CA ARG A 81 -1.87 -5.17 9.42
C ARG A 81 -2.18 -5.78 10.78
N GLU A 82 -2.27 -4.98 11.85
CA GLU A 82 -2.56 -5.48 13.20
C GLU A 82 -3.91 -6.21 13.27
N ARG A 83 -4.90 -5.77 12.49
CA ARG A 83 -6.22 -6.41 12.44
C ARG A 83 -6.21 -7.79 11.78
N TYR A 84 -5.46 -7.95 10.70
CA TYR A 84 -5.54 -9.15 9.84
C TYR A 84 -4.31 -10.04 9.88
N GLN A 85 -3.19 -9.57 10.43
CA GLN A 85 -1.96 -10.35 10.55
C GLN A 85 -2.25 -11.62 11.38
N GLY A 86 -1.92 -12.78 10.80
CA GLY A 86 -2.17 -14.07 11.43
C GLY A 86 -3.63 -14.55 11.41
N SER A 87 -4.56 -13.80 10.79
CA SER A 87 -5.94 -14.24 10.61
C SER A 87 -6.04 -15.45 9.68
N GLU A 88 -7.03 -16.30 9.92
CA GLU A 88 -7.28 -17.48 9.07
C GLU A 88 -7.69 -17.11 7.65
N VAL A 89 -8.35 -15.96 7.46
CA VAL A 89 -8.70 -15.45 6.13
C VAL A 89 -7.43 -15.07 5.36
N LEU A 90 -6.49 -14.35 5.98
CA LEU A 90 -5.23 -14.00 5.32
C LEU A 90 -4.41 -15.27 4.99
N LYS A 91 -4.36 -16.25 5.90
CA LYS A 91 -3.71 -17.55 5.64
C LYS A 91 -4.40 -18.36 4.52
N SER A 92 -5.72 -18.25 4.38
CA SER A 92 -6.44 -18.96 3.32
C SER A 92 -6.08 -18.43 1.93
N MET A 93 -5.81 -17.12 1.83
CA MET A 93 -5.35 -16.46 0.59
C MET A 93 -3.98 -16.98 0.12
N ASP A 94 -3.12 -17.47 1.02
CA ASP A 94 -1.85 -18.11 0.67
C ASP A 94 -2.00 -19.46 -0.04
N ASN A 95 -3.18 -20.07 -0.02
CA ASN A 95 -3.46 -21.30 -0.75
C ASN A 95 -4.41 -21.06 -1.94
N ASP A 96 -4.87 -19.83 -2.12
CA ASP A 96 -5.76 -19.43 -3.19
C ASP A 96 -4.98 -18.80 -4.35
N ALA A 97 -5.03 -19.44 -5.52
CA ALA A 97 -4.31 -18.99 -6.70
C ALA A 97 -4.83 -17.65 -7.24
N GLU A 98 -6.14 -17.39 -7.15
CA GLU A 98 -6.74 -16.14 -7.60
C GLU A 98 -6.40 -15.01 -6.63
N ALA A 99 -6.44 -15.26 -5.32
CA ALA A 99 -6.01 -14.29 -4.32
C ALA A 99 -4.55 -13.87 -4.51
N LYS A 100 -3.64 -14.84 -4.71
CA LYS A 100 -2.24 -14.58 -5.02
C LYS A 100 -2.07 -13.73 -6.27
N LYS A 101 -2.77 -14.08 -7.34
CA LYS A 101 -2.73 -13.33 -8.59
C LYS A 101 -3.21 -11.89 -8.39
N ASN A 102 -4.32 -11.69 -7.69
CA ASN A 102 -4.87 -10.35 -7.42
C ASN A 102 -3.92 -9.49 -6.56
N ILE A 103 -3.30 -10.07 -5.54
CA ILE A 103 -2.27 -9.40 -4.73
C ILE A 103 -1.06 -9.06 -5.61
N GLN A 104 -0.57 -10.00 -6.41
CA GLN A 104 0.58 -9.79 -7.27
C GLN A 104 0.33 -8.72 -8.33
N ASP A 105 -0.82 -8.73 -8.99
CA ASP A 105 -1.23 -7.74 -9.97
C ASP A 105 -1.31 -6.35 -9.32
N PHE A 106 -1.89 -6.25 -8.12
CA PHE A 106 -1.92 -5.01 -7.36
C PHE A 106 -0.51 -4.50 -6.99
N MET A 107 0.36 -5.36 -6.47
CA MET A 107 1.73 -4.99 -6.08
C MET A 107 2.57 -4.57 -7.29
N ASN A 108 2.36 -5.21 -8.45
CA ASN A 108 3.02 -4.83 -9.69
C ASN A 108 2.57 -3.45 -10.19
N ASP A 109 1.26 -3.17 -10.15
CA ASP A 109 0.72 -1.85 -10.50
C ASP A 109 1.22 -0.76 -9.53
N LEU A 110 1.19 -1.05 -8.23
CA LEU A 110 1.70 -0.16 -7.18
C LEU A 110 3.17 0.19 -7.40
N LYS A 111 4.03 -0.81 -7.67
CA LYS A 111 5.45 -0.59 -7.97
C LYS A 111 5.64 0.34 -9.16
N LYS A 112 4.87 0.16 -10.24
CA LYS A 112 4.93 1.04 -11.42
C LYS A 112 4.55 2.48 -11.08
N LYS A 113 3.49 2.67 -10.30
CA LYS A 113 3.03 4.01 -9.89
C LYS A 113 4.03 4.72 -8.98
N ILE A 114 4.63 4.00 -8.02
CA ILE A 114 5.70 4.52 -7.17
C ILE A 114 6.92 4.88 -8.03
N GLU A 115 7.33 4.01 -8.95
CA GLU A 115 8.45 4.29 -9.85
C GLU A 115 8.21 5.55 -10.69
N ALA A 116 7.01 5.70 -11.25
CA ALA A 116 6.61 6.87 -12.03
C ALA A 116 6.59 8.18 -11.20
N SER A 117 6.50 8.08 -9.87
CA SER A 117 6.54 9.24 -8.97
C SER A 117 7.95 9.71 -8.59
N LYS A 118 8.99 8.90 -8.84
CA LYS A 118 10.38 9.26 -8.47
C LYS A 118 10.83 10.62 -8.99
N PRO A 119 10.56 11.03 -10.25
CA PRO A 119 10.96 12.34 -10.75
C PRO A 119 10.38 13.48 -9.91
N THR A 120 9.16 13.35 -9.38
CA THR A 120 8.55 14.35 -8.50
C THR A 120 9.35 14.52 -7.20
N PHE A 121 9.80 13.42 -6.60
CA PHE A 121 10.63 13.48 -5.39
C PHE A 121 12.02 14.05 -5.68
N ASP A 122 12.57 13.80 -6.86
CA ASP A 122 13.84 14.40 -7.27
C ASP A 122 13.71 15.91 -7.46
N THR A 123 12.65 16.39 -8.11
CA THR A 123 12.33 17.83 -8.19
C THR A 123 12.16 18.43 -6.80
N LEU A 124 11.38 17.79 -5.91
CA LEU A 124 11.20 18.26 -4.54
C LEU A 124 12.54 18.39 -3.82
N LYS A 125 13.43 17.40 -3.90
CA LYS A 125 14.76 17.46 -3.30
C LYS A 125 15.59 18.61 -3.86
N GLN A 126 15.58 18.82 -5.19
CA GLN A 126 16.30 19.91 -5.83
C GLN A 126 15.80 21.28 -5.35
N ASP A 127 14.49 21.47 -5.27
CA ASP A 127 13.90 22.72 -4.79
C ASP A 127 14.21 22.96 -3.31
N LEU A 128 14.13 21.92 -2.47
CA LEU A 128 14.54 22.02 -1.07
C LEU A 128 16.03 22.39 -0.92
N ILE A 129 16.91 21.94 -1.81
CA ILE A 129 18.33 22.36 -1.81
C ILE A 129 18.46 23.81 -2.24
N LYS A 130 17.74 24.24 -3.28
CA LYS A 130 17.75 25.62 -3.78
C LYS A 130 17.36 26.64 -2.69
N PHE A 131 16.47 26.26 -1.78
CA PHE A 131 15.98 27.12 -0.69
C PHE A 131 16.61 26.80 0.68
N ALA A 132 17.71 26.04 0.75
CA ALA A 132 18.26 25.47 1.99
C ALA A 132 18.71 26.47 3.06
N SER A 133 18.81 27.77 2.75
CA SER A 133 19.11 28.82 3.73
C SER A 133 17.92 29.15 4.65
N SER A 134 16.70 28.76 4.27
CA SER A 134 15.48 29.01 5.05
C SER A 134 15.33 28.01 6.22
N PRO A 135 15.08 28.46 7.46
CA PRO A 135 14.79 27.57 8.60
C PRO A 135 13.60 26.64 8.36
N GLU A 136 12.57 27.13 7.67
CA GLU A 136 11.38 26.36 7.30
C GLU A 136 11.71 25.20 6.37
N ILE A 137 12.60 25.43 5.40
CA ILE A 137 13.05 24.39 4.46
C ILE A 137 13.83 23.29 5.20
N LYS A 138 14.68 23.65 6.16
CA LYS A 138 15.39 22.67 7.00
C LYS A 138 14.42 21.84 7.85
N ARG A 139 13.39 22.47 8.44
CA ARG A 139 12.31 21.75 9.16
C ARG A 139 11.64 20.72 8.24
N VAL A 140 11.27 21.14 7.04
CA VAL A 140 10.62 20.27 6.06
C VAL A 140 11.53 19.14 5.60
N GLN A 141 12.82 19.38 5.36
CA GLN A 141 13.79 18.33 5.02
C GLN A 141 13.87 17.25 6.12
N ASN A 142 13.95 17.67 7.38
CA ASN A 142 13.98 16.74 8.52
C ASN A 142 12.68 15.94 8.62
N ARG A 143 11.54 16.61 8.43
CA ARG A 143 10.21 15.99 8.45
C ARG A 143 10.04 14.98 7.32
N LEU A 144 10.49 15.32 6.12
CA LEU A 144 10.45 14.44 4.95
C LEU A 144 11.34 13.22 5.19
N ALA A 145 12.56 13.38 5.69
CA ALA A 145 13.44 12.28 6.04
C ALA A 145 12.78 11.33 7.07
N SER A 146 12.20 11.89 8.13
CA SER A 146 11.47 11.08 9.14
C SER A 146 10.28 10.35 8.54
N THR A 147 9.53 10.98 7.64
CA THR A 147 8.36 10.37 6.99
C THR A 147 8.78 9.26 6.03
N MET A 148 9.83 9.47 5.24
CA MET A 148 10.38 8.43 4.36
C MET A 148 10.90 7.23 5.15
N ASN A 149 11.52 7.44 6.31
CA ASN A 149 11.93 6.34 7.19
C ASN A 149 10.71 5.55 7.68
N ARG A 150 9.60 6.21 8.04
CA ARG A 150 8.36 5.51 8.42
C ARG A 150 7.79 4.69 7.26
N ILE A 151 7.77 5.24 6.04
CA ILE A 151 7.30 4.51 4.85
C ILE A 151 8.17 3.28 4.59
N GLN A 152 9.49 3.36 4.77
CA GLN A 152 10.40 2.21 4.58
C GLN A 152 10.12 1.03 5.52
N LEU A 153 9.46 1.28 6.65
CA LEU A 153 9.06 0.24 7.61
C LEU A 153 7.73 -0.44 7.21
N VAL A 154 7.02 0.09 6.22
CA VAL A 154 5.87 -0.59 5.62
C VAL A 154 6.41 -1.76 4.80
N GLU A 155 6.19 -2.97 5.31
CA GLU A 155 6.57 -4.21 4.63
C GLU A 155 5.74 -4.34 3.35
N MET A 156 6.41 -4.27 2.19
CA MET A 156 5.85 -4.53 0.86
C MET A 156 6.12 -5.95 0.40
#